data_AF-A0A6G6YD89-F1
#
_entry.id   AF-A0A6G6YD89-F1
#
_cell.length_a   1.000
_cell.length_b   1.000
_cell.length_c   1.000
_cell.angle_alpha   90.00
_cell.angle_beta   90.00
_cell.angle_gamma   90.00
#
_symmetry.space_group_name_H-M   'P 1'
#
loop_
_entity.id
_entity.type
_entity.pdbx_description
1 polymer ?
#
loop_
_entity_poly.entity_id
_entity_poly.type
_entity_poly.pdbx_seq_one_letter_code
_entity_poly.pdbx_strand_id
1 'polypeptide(L)'
;MTLNEFIAESSSLDNSTGNFAKKILDDERFPAEQSERQMLDYLDFETRKEGVNRTFQRFLAEFRKKNNKTLKIVLNFLKENNIQSLNDATEKGIAMGYVEACGYIVTIPLGNDYPPSISKDMDQLGEMNMQWVDISNGEQVQSFLFDGPNLGDGITLRFCCQEIQFNFLLSLID
;
A
#
# COMPACT_ATOMS: atom_id res chain seq x y z
N MET A 1 -12.68 -0.23 -11.48
CA MET A 1 -11.73 -0.06 -12.59
C MET A 1 -10.85 -1.29 -12.60
N THR A 2 -10.65 -1.90 -13.75
CA THR A 2 -9.75 -3.04 -13.92
C THR A 2 -8.29 -2.57 -14.00
N LEU A 3 -7.33 -3.49 -13.82
CA LEU A 3 -5.92 -3.16 -13.97
C LEU A 3 -5.59 -2.67 -15.39
N ASN A 4 -6.14 -3.30 -16.43
CA ASN A 4 -5.94 -2.89 -17.82
C ASN A 4 -6.48 -1.48 -18.09
N GLU A 5 -7.68 -1.16 -17.59
CA GLU A 5 -8.23 0.20 -17.65
C GLU A 5 -7.29 1.20 -16.97
N PHE A 6 -6.78 0.85 -15.79
CA PHE A 6 -5.86 1.71 -15.05
C PHE A 6 -4.53 1.92 -15.78
N ILE A 7 -3.95 0.87 -16.38
CA ILE A 7 -2.74 0.95 -17.20
C ILE A 7 -2.98 1.89 -18.38
N ALA A 8 -4.07 1.68 -19.12
CA ALA A 8 -4.41 2.50 -20.28
C ALA A 8 -4.58 3.97 -19.91
N GLU A 9 -5.35 4.29 -18.87
CA GLU A 9 -5.51 5.67 -18.39
C GLU A 9 -4.19 6.29 -17.94
N SER A 10 -3.42 5.55 -17.14
CA SER A 10 -2.18 6.06 -16.54
C SER A 10 -1.10 6.31 -17.58
N SER A 11 -1.10 5.58 -18.70
CA SER A 11 -0.10 5.73 -19.78
C SER A 11 -0.01 7.14 -20.39
N SER A 12 -1.04 7.96 -20.18
CA SER A 12 -1.11 9.36 -20.63
C SER A 12 -0.49 10.38 -19.65
N LEU A 13 -0.11 9.95 -18.44
CA LEU A 13 0.45 10.83 -17.42
C LEU A 13 1.95 11.08 -17.66
N ASP A 14 2.38 12.34 -17.58
CA ASP A 14 3.79 12.71 -17.64
C ASP A 14 4.45 12.61 -16.25
N ASN A 15 4.52 11.40 -15.71
CA ASN A 15 5.18 11.09 -14.44
C ASN A 15 5.68 9.63 -14.39
N SER A 16 6.27 9.22 -13.26
CA SER A 16 6.82 7.86 -13.10
C SER A 16 5.77 6.76 -13.25
N THR A 17 4.55 6.97 -12.76
CA THR A 17 3.42 6.03 -12.90
C THR A 17 3.04 5.89 -14.37
N GLY A 18 2.95 6.99 -15.13
CA GLY A 18 2.62 6.95 -16.55
C GLY A 18 3.70 6.34 -17.43
N ASN A 19 4.97 6.65 -17.15
CA ASN A 19 6.10 6.01 -17.82
C ASN A 19 6.12 4.49 -17.59
N PHE A 20 5.81 4.05 -16.37
CA PHE A 20 5.70 2.63 -16.06
C PHE A 20 4.51 1.98 -16.78
N ALA A 21 3.35 2.62 -16.78
CA ALA A 21 2.17 2.15 -17.50
C ALA A 21 2.44 1.99 -19.00
N LYS A 22 3.14 2.94 -19.61
CA LYS A 22 3.57 2.85 -21.01
C LYS A 22 4.50 1.67 -21.26
N LYS A 23 5.47 1.44 -20.36
CA LYS A 23 6.36 0.26 -20.43
C LYS A 23 5.56 -1.05 -20.41
N ILE A 24 4.48 -1.13 -19.62
CA ILE A 24 3.62 -2.32 -19.59
C ILE A 24 2.90 -2.51 -20.93
N LEU A 25 2.37 -1.44 -21.53
CA LEU A 25 1.70 -1.50 -22.84
C LEU A 25 2.66 -1.90 -23.98
N ASP A 26 3.93 -1.50 -23.87
CA ASP A 26 4.97 -1.84 -24.84
C ASP A 26 5.56 -3.25 -24.62
N ASP A 27 5.22 -3.95 -23.52
CA ASP A 27 5.71 -5.31 -23.23
C ASP A 27 4.81 -6.37 -23.87
N GLU A 28 5.25 -6.93 -24.99
CA GLU A 28 4.55 -8.00 -25.72
C GLU A 28 4.32 -9.28 -24.90
N ARG A 29 5.05 -9.47 -23.80
CA ARG A 29 4.94 -10.65 -22.92
C ARG A 29 3.98 -10.41 -21.75
N PHE A 30 3.47 -9.18 -21.58
CA PHE A 30 2.56 -8.85 -20.50
C PHE A 30 1.27 -9.68 -20.62
N PRO A 31 0.87 -10.41 -19.57
CA PRO A 31 -0.28 -11.32 -19.63
C PRO A 31 -1.63 -10.59 -19.50
N ALA A 32 -1.94 -9.67 -20.42
CA ALA A 32 -3.10 -8.76 -20.35
C ALA A 32 -4.47 -9.46 -20.26
N GLU A 33 -4.58 -10.69 -20.78
CA GLU A 33 -5.81 -11.49 -20.79
C GLU A 33 -5.94 -12.42 -19.57
N GLN A 34 -4.96 -12.42 -18.66
CA GLN A 34 -4.96 -13.25 -17.45
C GLN A 34 -5.66 -12.53 -16.28
N SER A 35 -5.79 -13.21 -15.14
CA SER A 35 -6.36 -12.60 -13.94
C SER A 35 -5.52 -11.43 -13.40
N GLU A 36 -6.15 -10.50 -12.67
CA GLU A 36 -5.44 -9.38 -12.01
C GLU A 36 -4.26 -9.86 -11.17
N ARG A 37 -4.44 -10.96 -10.43
CA ARG A 37 -3.38 -11.56 -9.64
C ARG A 37 -2.18 -11.96 -10.50
N GLN A 38 -2.41 -12.68 -11.61
CA GLN A 38 -1.33 -13.09 -12.50
C GLN A 38 -0.62 -11.91 -13.17
N MET A 39 -1.37 -10.85 -13.51
CA MET A 39 -0.78 -9.61 -14.03
C MET A 39 0.10 -8.92 -12.98
N LEU A 40 -0.36 -8.80 -11.74
CA LEU A 40 0.41 -8.21 -10.65
C LEU A 40 1.65 -9.04 -10.28
N ASP A 41 1.50 -10.37 -10.23
CA ASP A 41 2.61 -11.31 -9.98
C ASP A 41 3.70 -11.17 -11.07
N TYR A 42 3.30 -11.05 -12.33
CA TYR A 42 4.22 -10.82 -13.45
C TYR A 42 5.01 -9.52 -13.27
N LEU A 43 4.31 -8.41 -12.96
CA LEU A 43 4.93 -7.10 -12.79
C LEU A 43 5.88 -7.08 -11.57
N ASP A 44 5.48 -7.70 -10.46
CA ASP A 44 6.35 -7.81 -9.28
C ASP A 44 7.64 -8.58 -9.63
N PHE A 45 7.50 -9.72 -10.31
CA PHE A 45 8.64 -10.55 -10.70
C PHE A 45 9.61 -9.82 -11.65
N GLU A 46 9.12 -9.27 -12.77
CA GLU A 46 9.98 -8.60 -13.75
C GLU A 46 10.64 -7.35 -13.14
N THR A 47 9.93 -6.55 -12.34
CA THR A 47 10.51 -5.35 -11.72
C THR A 47 11.52 -5.65 -10.62
N ARG A 48 11.37 -6.77 -9.88
CA ARG A 48 12.41 -7.22 -8.93
C ARG A 48 13.67 -7.64 -9.66
N LYS A 49 13.54 -8.39 -10.76
CA LYS A 49 14.67 -8.84 -11.59
C LYS A 49 15.48 -7.67 -12.15
N GLU A 50 14.80 -6.58 -12.52
CA GLU A 50 15.42 -5.36 -13.03
C GLU A 50 15.90 -4.38 -11.93
N GLY A 51 15.59 -4.64 -10.65
CA GLY A 51 15.94 -3.75 -9.54
C GLY A 51 15.09 -2.47 -9.45
N VAL A 52 13.91 -2.42 -10.08
CA VAL A 52 13.02 -1.24 -10.16
C VAL A 52 11.68 -1.44 -9.45
N ASN A 53 11.58 -2.42 -8.55
CA ASN A 53 10.33 -2.78 -7.86
C ASN A 53 9.65 -1.60 -7.14
N ARG A 54 10.42 -0.60 -6.69
CA ARG A 54 9.85 0.62 -6.09
C ARG A 54 8.85 1.34 -7.02
N THR A 55 9.11 1.35 -8.33
CA THR A 55 8.20 1.95 -9.32
C THR A 55 6.91 1.15 -9.44
N PHE A 56 7.01 -0.19 -9.46
CA PHE A 56 5.84 -1.07 -9.42
C PHE A 56 5.02 -0.87 -8.14
N GLN A 57 5.65 -0.81 -6.97
CA GLN A 57 4.97 -0.57 -5.70
C GLN A 57 4.23 0.78 -5.68
N ARG A 58 4.80 1.83 -6.28
CA ARG A 58 4.12 3.11 -6.44
C ARG A 58 2.92 3.00 -7.39
N PHE A 59 3.10 2.34 -8.54
CA PHE A 59 2.02 2.11 -9.51
C PHE A 59 0.86 1.31 -8.89
N LEU A 60 1.17 0.22 -8.18
CA LEU A 60 0.19 -0.60 -7.47
C LEU A 60 -0.56 0.23 -6.40
N ALA A 61 0.15 1.09 -5.67
CA ALA A 61 -0.48 1.94 -4.68
C ALA A 61 -1.48 2.94 -5.28
N GLU A 62 -1.16 3.56 -6.42
CA GLU A 62 -2.09 4.43 -7.14
C GLU A 62 -3.31 3.65 -7.65
N PHE A 63 -3.11 2.43 -8.16
CA PHE A 63 -4.20 1.55 -8.58
C PHE A 63 -5.14 1.20 -7.41
N ARG A 64 -4.56 0.83 -6.26
CA ARG A 64 -5.30 0.48 -5.04
C ARG A 64 -5.97 1.72 -4.43
N LYS A 65 -5.35 2.90 -4.47
CA LYS A 65 -5.97 4.17 -4.07
C LYS A 65 -7.26 4.44 -4.84
N LYS A 66 -7.35 4.06 -6.12
CA LYS A 66 -8.59 4.17 -6.92
C LYS A 66 -9.64 3.09 -6.58
N ASN A 67 -9.22 1.86 -6.25
CA ASN A 67 -10.10 0.69 -6.22
C ASN A 67 -10.37 0.06 -4.83
N ASN A 68 -9.59 0.41 -3.81
CA ASN A 68 -9.69 -0.16 -2.46
C ASN A 68 -10.37 0.86 -1.53
N LYS A 69 -11.54 0.51 -0.99
CA LYS A 69 -12.34 1.45 -0.18
C LYS A 69 -11.73 1.64 1.20
N THR A 70 -11.21 0.58 1.80
CA THR A 70 -10.53 0.64 3.09
C THR A 70 -9.32 1.58 3.04
N LEU A 71 -8.48 1.50 2.01
CA LEU A 71 -7.35 2.41 1.84
C LEU A 71 -7.80 3.88 1.76
N LYS A 72 -8.89 4.17 1.03
CA LYS A 72 -9.44 5.54 0.97
C LYS A 72 -9.85 6.05 2.35
N ILE A 73 -10.49 5.21 3.17
CA ILE A 73 -10.87 5.57 4.53
C ILE A 73 -9.63 5.90 5.36
N VAL A 74 -8.59 5.06 5.28
CA VAL A 74 -7.32 5.29 5.98
C VAL A 74 -6.69 6.62 5.54
N LEU A 75 -6.55 6.86 4.23
CA LEU A 75 -5.95 8.08 3.71
C LEU A 75 -6.75 9.33 4.09
N ASN A 76 -8.08 9.28 4.00
CA ASN A 76 -8.95 10.39 4.40
C ASN A 76 -8.84 10.67 5.90
N PHE A 77 -8.85 9.63 6.74
CA PHE A 77 -8.71 9.81 8.18
C PHE A 77 -7.37 10.50 8.52
N LEU A 78 -6.27 10.05 7.92
CA LEU A 78 -4.96 10.66 8.13
C LEU A 78 -4.94 12.13 7.64
N LYS A 79 -5.58 12.41 6.50
CA LYS A 79 -5.72 13.76 5.95
C LYS A 79 -6.54 14.68 6.86
N GLU A 80 -7.71 14.24 7.30
CA GLU A 80 -8.64 15.00 8.16
C GLU A 80 -8.04 15.31 9.52
N ASN A 81 -7.20 14.41 10.05
CA ASN A 81 -6.46 14.62 11.30
C ASN A 81 -5.13 15.37 11.08
N ASN A 82 -4.86 15.84 9.87
CA ASN A 82 -3.65 16.57 9.48
C ASN A 82 -2.37 15.82 9.92
N ILE A 83 -2.29 14.52 9.62
CA ILE A 83 -1.15 13.68 9.98
C ILE A 83 0.00 13.92 9.01
N GLN A 84 1.12 14.41 9.54
CA GLN A 84 2.29 14.78 8.73
C GLN A 84 3.49 13.84 8.90
N SER A 85 3.51 13.06 9.98
CA SER A 85 4.57 12.09 10.28
C SER A 85 4.10 11.06 11.27
N LEU A 86 4.92 10.03 11.49
CA LEU A 86 4.67 9.02 12.51
C LEU A 86 4.77 9.58 13.95
N ASN A 87 5.65 10.55 14.18
CA ASN A 87 5.74 11.26 15.46
C ASN A 87 4.45 12.03 15.75
N ASP A 88 3.93 12.77 14.76
CA ASP A 88 2.65 13.48 14.88
C ASP A 88 1.47 12.51 15.09
N ALA A 89 1.47 11.37 14.39
CA ALA A 89 0.49 10.30 14.62
C ALA A 89 0.58 9.73 16.06
N THR A 90 1.78 9.63 16.61
CA THR A 90 2.01 9.14 17.98
C THR A 90 1.54 10.16 19.02
N GLU A 91 1.85 11.45 18.83
CA GLU A 91 1.37 12.54 19.69
C GLU A 91 -0.16 12.63 19.73
N LYS A 92 -0.82 12.31 18.61
CA LYS A 92 -2.28 12.26 18.48
C LYS A 92 -2.91 10.94 18.90
N GLY A 93 -2.12 9.95 19.36
CA GLY A 93 -2.60 8.65 19.82
C GLY A 93 -3.13 7.73 18.70
N ILE A 94 -2.78 8.01 17.44
CA ILE A 94 -3.14 7.20 16.26
C ILE A 94 -2.10 6.10 16.04
N ALA A 95 -0.84 6.36 16.35
CA ALA A 95 0.24 5.40 16.27
C ALA A 95 0.85 5.16 17.65
N MET A 96 1.41 3.98 17.85
CA MET A 96 2.25 3.69 19.02
C MET A 96 3.39 2.77 18.63
N GLY A 97 4.57 2.98 19.22
CA GLY A 97 5.66 2.02 19.10
C GLY A 97 5.24 0.67 19.66
N TYR A 98 5.59 -0.42 18.96
CA TYR A 98 5.17 -1.77 19.32
C TYR A 98 6.35 -2.70 19.58
N VAL A 99 6.97 -3.22 18.53
CA VAL A 99 8.18 -4.04 18.59
C VAL A 99 9.04 -3.74 17.38
N GLU A 100 10.35 -3.96 17.49
CA GLU A 100 11.32 -3.65 16.44
C GLU A 100 10.94 -4.23 15.05
N ALA A 101 10.51 -5.49 15.01
CA ALA A 101 10.14 -6.16 13.76
C ALA A 101 8.93 -5.53 13.05
N CYS A 102 7.97 -4.95 13.81
CA CYS A 102 6.77 -4.32 13.26
C CYS A 102 6.86 -2.79 13.20
N GLY A 103 7.77 -2.18 13.97
CA GLY A 103 7.89 -0.75 14.16
C GLY A 103 6.75 -0.22 15.03
N TYR A 104 5.64 0.15 14.38
CA TYR A 104 4.54 0.86 14.99
C TYR A 104 3.21 0.16 14.70
N ILE A 105 2.33 0.16 15.69
CA ILE A 105 0.91 -0.15 15.48
C ILE A 105 0.19 1.16 15.19
N VAL A 106 -0.49 1.20 14.05
CA VAL A 106 -1.39 2.28 13.66
C VAL A 106 -2.83 1.84 13.89
N THR A 107 -3.62 2.70 14.52
CA THR A 107 -5.04 2.46 14.81
C THR A 107 -5.90 3.51 14.11
N ILE A 108 -6.70 3.06 13.15
CA ILE A 108 -7.62 3.90 12.39
C ILE A 108 -9.05 3.58 12.86
N PRO A 109 -9.78 4.53 13.47
CA PRO A 109 -11.19 4.33 13.77
C PRO A 109 -11.98 4.28 12.47
N LEU A 110 -12.62 3.14 12.19
CA LEU A 110 -13.43 2.98 10.98
C LEU A 110 -14.87 3.46 11.18
N GLY A 111 -15.33 3.55 12.44
CA GLY A 111 -16.71 3.91 12.75
C GLY A 111 -17.73 2.85 12.30
N ASN A 112 -18.99 3.24 12.15
CA ASN A 112 -20.09 2.31 11.86
C ASN A 112 -20.25 1.95 10.37
N ASP A 113 -19.50 2.59 9.45
CA ASP A 113 -19.71 2.52 8.00
C ASP A 113 -18.55 1.83 7.26
N TYR A 114 -18.04 0.71 7.79
CA TYR A 114 -16.99 -0.03 7.08
C TYR A 114 -17.51 -0.60 5.75
N PRO A 115 -16.68 -0.61 4.69
CA PRO A 115 -17.11 -1.09 3.40
C PRO A 115 -17.38 -2.60 3.48
N PRO A 116 -18.43 -3.12 2.81
CA PRO A 116 -18.65 -4.58 2.74
C PRO A 116 -17.47 -5.35 2.14
N SER A 117 -16.57 -4.66 1.44
CA SER A 117 -15.33 -5.20 0.87
C SER A 117 -14.18 -5.31 1.87
N ILE A 118 -14.33 -4.93 3.14
CA ILE A 118 -13.19 -4.73 4.04
C ILE A 118 -12.23 -5.92 4.14
N SER A 119 -12.73 -7.15 4.23
CA SER A 119 -11.87 -8.35 4.26
C SER A 119 -11.05 -8.49 2.97
N LYS A 120 -11.71 -8.39 1.81
CA LYS A 120 -11.03 -8.42 0.50
C LYS A 120 -10.05 -7.26 0.34
N ASP A 121 -10.43 -6.08 0.81
CA ASP A 121 -9.61 -4.88 0.73
C ASP A 121 -8.35 -5.04 1.60
N MET A 122 -8.46 -5.64 2.79
CA MET A 122 -7.31 -5.94 3.66
C MET A 122 -6.37 -6.96 3.03
N ASP A 123 -6.89 -8.04 2.43
CA ASP A 123 -6.08 -9.03 1.72
C ASP A 123 -5.23 -8.36 0.62
N GLN A 124 -5.85 -7.44 -0.15
CA GLN A 124 -5.16 -6.69 -1.20
C GLN A 124 -4.12 -5.69 -0.67
N LEU A 125 -4.33 -5.14 0.54
CA LEU A 125 -3.41 -4.19 1.17
C LEU A 125 -2.19 -4.87 1.78
N GLY A 126 -2.32 -6.13 2.19
CA GLY A 126 -1.20 -6.93 2.70
C GLY A 126 -0.11 -7.20 1.68
N GLU A 127 -0.38 -7.02 0.38
CA GLU A 127 0.60 -7.20 -0.70
C GLU A 127 1.33 -5.89 -1.07
N MET A 128 0.94 -4.75 -0.47
CA MET A 128 1.49 -3.44 -0.82
C MET A 128 2.73 -3.06 -0.04
N ASN A 129 3.68 -2.42 -0.73
CA ASN A 129 4.89 -1.83 -0.17
C ASN A 129 5.71 -2.83 0.68
N MET A 130 5.85 -4.05 0.19
CA MET A 130 6.74 -5.04 0.82
C MET A 130 8.18 -4.53 0.78
N GLN A 131 8.84 -4.51 1.93
CA GLN A 131 10.24 -4.13 2.08
C GLN A 131 10.95 -5.11 3.02
N TRP A 132 12.27 -5.20 2.88
CA TRP A 132 13.14 -5.87 3.85
C TRP A 132 13.66 -4.85 4.84
N VAL A 133 13.61 -5.18 6.13
CA VAL A 133 14.02 -4.28 7.22
C VAL A 133 15.00 -5.00 8.12
N ASP A 134 16.14 -4.36 8.38
CA ASP A 134 17.14 -4.84 9.33
C ASP A 134 16.62 -4.66 10.76
N ILE A 135 16.80 -5.68 11.59
CA ILE A 135 16.51 -5.64 13.02
C ILE A 135 17.80 -5.77 13.84
N SER A 136 17.76 -5.42 15.13
CA SER A 136 18.94 -5.21 16.00
C SER A 136 19.85 -6.43 16.15
N ASN A 137 19.34 -7.63 15.92
CA ASN A 137 20.14 -8.85 15.93
C ASN A 137 20.93 -9.08 14.62
N GLY A 138 20.82 -8.16 13.64
CA GLY A 138 21.47 -8.23 12.34
C GLY A 138 20.72 -9.08 11.29
N GLU A 139 19.54 -9.60 11.63
CA GLU A 139 18.67 -10.30 10.68
C GLU A 139 17.78 -9.34 9.89
N GLN A 140 17.22 -9.83 8.78
CA GLN A 140 16.26 -9.09 7.97
C GLN A 140 14.89 -9.75 8.03
N VAL A 141 13.86 -8.92 8.23
CA VAL A 141 12.46 -9.35 8.20
C VAL A 141 11.72 -8.70 7.03
N GLN A 142 10.78 -9.42 6.44
CA GLN A 142 9.85 -8.84 5.48
C GLN A 142 8.78 -8.05 6.24
N SER A 143 8.54 -6.83 5.80
CA SER A 143 7.51 -5.95 6.34
C SER A 143 6.64 -5.42 5.20
N PHE A 144 5.35 -5.21 5.47
CA PHE A 144 4.36 -4.73 4.52
C PHE A 144 3.72 -3.42 5.02
N LEU A 145 3.12 -2.64 4.12
CA LEU A 145 2.47 -1.37 4.49
C LEU A 145 1.37 -1.54 5.54
N PHE A 146 0.61 -2.61 5.37
CA PHE A 146 -0.46 -3.03 6.25
C PHE A 146 -0.12 -4.44 6.73
N ASP A 147 0.84 -4.54 7.66
CA ASP A 147 1.23 -5.83 8.23
C ASP A 147 0.26 -6.25 9.35
N GLY A 148 -0.17 -7.52 9.33
CA GLY A 148 -1.16 -8.08 10.26
C GLY A 148 -2.46 -7.26 10.43
N PRO A 149 -3.11 -6.75 9.36
CA PRO A 149 -4.26 -5.87 9.48
C PRO A 149 -5.42 -6.63 10.12
N ASN A 150 -5.99 -6.07 11.19
CA ASN A 150 -7.10 -6.68 11.90
C ASN A 150 -8.14 -5.65 12.31
N LEU A 151 -9.37 -6.13 12.48
CA LEU A 151 -10.46 -5.38 13.07
C LEU A 151 -10.40 -5.58 14.59
N GLY A 152 -9.95 -4.55 15.29
CA GLY A 152 -9.92 -4.53 16.75
C GLY A 152 -11.28 -4.23 17.36
N ASP A 153 -11.36 -4.42 18.67
CA ASP A 153 -12.53 -4.01 19.47
C ASP A 153 -12.85 -2.53 19.24
N GLY A 154 -14.14 -2.20 19.21
CA GLY A 154 -14.62 -0.84 18.96
C GLY A 154 -14.54 -0.39 17.49
N ILE A 155 -14.42 -1.34 16.55
CA ILE A 155 -14.48 -1.08 15.09
C ILE A 155 -13.30 -0.20 14.64
N THR A 156 -12.10 -0.63 14.99
CA THR A 156 -10.84 0.00 14.59
C THR A 156 -10.09 -0.91 13.63
N LEU A 157 -9.52 -0.35 12.56
CA LEU A 157 -8.51 -1.04 11.77
C LEU A 157 -7.16 -0.83 12.44
N ARG A 158 -6.51 -1.93 12.80
CA ARG A 158 -5.14 -1.92 13.32
C ARG A 158 -4.22 -2.59 12.34
N PHE A 159 -3.07 -1.98 12.08
CA PHE A 159 -2.02 -2.58 11.27
C PHE A 159 -0.64 -2.16 11.77
N CYS A 160 0.33 -3.03 11.52
CA CYS A 160 1.74 -2.78 11.76
C CYS A 160 2.37 -2.09 10.53
N CYS A 161 3.28 -1.15 10.77
CA CYS A 161 4.15 -0.61 9.74
C CYS A 161 5.42 0.03 10.31
N GLN A 162 6.46 0.03 9.49
CA GLN A 162 7.71 0.74 9.72
C GLN A 162 7.60 2.20 9.28
N GLU A 163 8.48 3.08 9.77
CA GLU A 163 8.41 4.51 9.47
C GLU A 163 8.46 4.81 7.96
N ILE A 164 9.32 4.11 7.22
CA ILE A 164 9.41 4.27 5.77
C ILE A 164 8.11 3.91 5.03
N GLN A 165 7.38 2.91 5.53
CA GLN A 165 6.09 2.50 5.00
C GLN A 165 5.00 3.51 5.38
N PHE A 166 4.99 4.01 6.61
CA PHE A 166 4.07 5.06 7.01
C PHE A 166 4.28 6.34 6.19
N ASN A 167 5.53 6.73 5.95
CA ASN A 167 5.87 7.86 5.06
C ASN A 167 5.40 7.60 3.62
N PHE A 168 5.51 6.36 3.13
CA PHE A 168 4.92 5.98 1.85
C PHE A 168 3.40 6.14 1.86
N LEU A 169 2.70 5.70 2.90
CA LEU A 169 1.24 5.87 3.05
C LEU A 169 0.84 7.35 3.00
N LEU A 170 1.53 8.20 3.77
CA LEU A 170 1.27 9.65 3.78
C LEU A 170 1.50 10.28 2.41
N SER A 171 2.51 9.80 1.66
CA SER A 171 2.78 10.29 0.30
C SER A 171 1.72 9.93 -0.74
N LEU A 172 0.70 9.13 -0.37
CA LEU A 172 -0.47 8.84 -1.18
C LEU A 172 -1.64 9.81 -0.91
N ILE A 173 -1.54 10.68 0.11
CA ILE A 173 -2.53 11.70 0.42
C ILE A 173 -2.36 12.87 -0.56
N ASP A 174 -3.46 13.29 -1.21
CA ASP A 174 -3.49 14.47 -2.10
C ASP A 174 -3.54 15.79 -1.32
#